data_AF-A0A2V8F7H5-F1
#
_entry.id   AF-A0A2V8F7H5-F1
#
_cell.length_a   1.000
_cell.length_b   1.000
_cell.length_c   1.000
_cell.angle_alpha   90.00
_cell.angle_beta   90.00
_cell.angle_gamma   90.00
#
_symmetry.space_group_name_H-M   'P 1'
#
loop_
_entity.id
_entity.type
_entity.pdbx_description
1 polymer ?
#
loop_
_entity_poly.entity_id
_entity_poly.type
_entity_poly.pdbx_seq_one_letter_code
_entity_poly.pdbx_strand_id
1 'polypeptide(L)'
;MLGVVDAFRSAGVGYELKRRQRERTLAMGLDLIEWTYDPMQAMNAHLNFAKLGVVVGEYEENVYGESTSPLHKGNPTDRFVAEWWIRKRHVERRLAPAGPLTFGTVELADARHVNSVAAAGDWLESVDVDLSLDARRLAVDIPMGFTEMLARAPDRALAWRICTRAIFTTYFDRGYRAVDFLLDRPGRRGTYLLTRN
;
A
#
# COMPACT_ATOMS: atom_id res chain seq x y z
N MET A 1 -5.29 -5.58 -7.50
CA MET A 1 -6.36 -4.69 -7.98
C MET A 1 -7.59 -5.53 -8.25
N LEU A 2 -8.80 -5.07 -7.91
CA LEU A 2 -10.03 -5.68 -8.42
C LEU A 2 -10.04 -5.52 -9.94
N GLY A 3 -10.34 -6.59 -10.67
CA GLY A 3 -10.48 -6.54 -12.13
C GLY A 3 -11.63 -5.61 -12.50
N VAL A 4 -11.33 -4.42 -13.01
CA VAL A 4 -12.30 -3.49 -13.59
C VAL A 4 -11.85 -3.19 -15.01
N VAL A 5 -12.75 -3.40 -15.96
CA VAL A 5 -12.48 -3.12 -17.38
C VAL A 5 -12.14 -1.64 -17.55
N ASP A 6 -11.25 -1.34 -18.50
CA ASP A 6 -10.57 -0.04 -18.59
C ASP A 6 -11.52 1.15 -18.63
N ALA A 7 -12.66 1.00 -19.34
CA ALA A 7 -13.69 2.03 -19.48
C ALA A 7 -14.32 2.49 -18.14
N PHE A 8 -14.25 1.67 -17.09
CA PHE A 8 -14.83 1.97 -15.77
C PHE A 8 -13.78 2.15 -14.66
N ARG A 9 -12.48 2.16 -15.01
CA ARG A 9 -11.44 2.50 -14.04
C ARG A 9 -11.63 3.93 -13.54
N SER A 10 -11.32 4.15 -12.27
CA SER A 10 -11.51 5.45 -11.59
C SER A 10 -12.97 5.92 -11.43
N ALA A 11 -13.97 5.16 -11.88
CA ALA A 11 -15.39 5.47 -11.68
C ALA A 11 -15.96 5.02 -10.31
N GLY A 12 -15.09 4.75 -9.32
CA GLY A 12 -15.50 4.29 -7.99
C GLY A 12 -15.99 2.83 -7.90
N VAL A 13 -16.05 2.10 -9.01
CA VAL A 13 -16.59 0.72 -9.06
C VAL A 13 -15.89 -0.23 -8.08
N GLY A 14 -14.56 -0.18 -7.99
CA GLY A 14 -13.82 -1.05 -7.07
C GLY A 14 -14.17 -0.81 -5.59
N TYR A 15 -14.47 0.44 -5.22
CA TYR A 15 -14.90 0.79 -3.86
C TYR A 15 -16.31 0.25 -3.58
N GLU A 16 -17.25 0.45 -4.50
CA GLU A 16 -18.62 -0.07 -4.36
C GLU A 16 -18.65 -1.61 -4.31
N LEU A 17 -17.84 -2.29 -5.12
CA LEU A 17 -17.69 -3.74 -5.05
C LEU A 17 -17.20 -4.20 -3.67
N LYS A 18 -16.21 -3.49 -3.08
CA LYS A 18 -15.73 -3.78 -1.73
C LYS A 18 -16.81 -3.55 -0.67
N ARG A 19 -17.64 -2.50 -0.80
CA ARG A 19 -18.79 -2.27 0.10
C ARG A 19 -19.79 -3.42 0.05
N ARG A 20 -20.15 -3.90 -1.14
CA ARG A 20 -21.01 -5.08 -1.30
C ARG A 20 -20.36 -6.35 -0.73
N GLN A 21 -19.05 -6.52 -0.92
CA GLN A 21 -18.31 -7.63 -0.31
C GLN A 21 -18.40 -7.57 1.22
N ARG A 22 -18.25 -6.38 1.83
CA ARG A 22 -18.42 -6.17 3.27
C ARG A 22 -19.83 -6.52 3.74
N GLU A 23 -20.86 -6.00 3.07
CA GLU A 23 -22.27 -6.29 3.42
C GLU A 23 -22.54 -7.80 3.43
N ARG A 24 -22.10 -8.51 2.40
CA ARG A 24 -22.26 -9.96 2.30
C ARG A 24 -21.49 -10.70 3.40
N THR A 25 -20.27 -10.29 3.69
CA THR A 25 -19.41 -10.91 4.71
C THR A 25 -19.98 -10.71 6.12
N LEU A 26 -20.49 -9.51 6.42
CA LEU A 26 -21.18 -9.24 7.68
C LEU A 26 -22.44 -10.09 7.85
N ALA A 27 -23.20 -10.30 6.76
CA ALA A 27 -24.38 -11.16 6.77
C ALA A 27 -24.04 -12.65 6.99
N MET A 28 -22.80 -13.06 6.72
CA MET A 28 -22.28 -14.40 7.04
C MET A 28 -21.80 -14.52 8.50
N GLY A 29 -21.83 -13.43 9.28
CA GLY A 29 -21.30 -13.42 10.65
C GLY A 29 -19.77 -13.34 10.73
N LEU A 30 -19.10 -12.95 9.64
CA LEU A 30 -17.64 -12.83 9.58
C LEU A 30 -17.20 -11.37 9.77
N ASP A 31 -16.01 -11.20 10.36
CA ASP A 31 -15.49 -9.90 10.79
C ASP A 31 -14.20 -9.46 10.08
N LEU A 32 -13.57 -10.37 9.34
CA LEU A 32 -12.29 -10.16 8.66
C LEU A 32 -12.41 -10.59 7.20
N ILE A 33 -11.87 -9.77 6.31
CA ILE A 33 -11.62 -10.11 4.90
C ILE A 33 -10.13 -9.89 4.65
N GLU A 34 -9.46 -10.91 4.13
CA GLU A 34 -8.04 -10.84 3.78
C GLU A 34 -7.82 -10.97 2.28
N TRP A 35 -6.81 -10.27 1.77
CA TRP A 35 -6.31 -10.48 0.41
C TRP A 35 -4.88 -10.00 0.26
N THR A 36 -4.15 -10.62 -0.65
CA THR A 36 -2.81 -10.17 -1.02
C THR A 36 -2.86 -9.05 -2.06
N TYR A 37 -1.94 -8.09 -1.98
CA TYR A 37 -1.70 -7.17 -3.09
C TYR A 37 -0.25 -6.70 -3.12
N ASP A 38 0.20 -6.20 -4.27
CA ASP A 38 1.55 -5.66 -4.43
C ASP A 38 1.71 -4.30 -3.72
N PRO A 39 2.61 -4.17 -2.72
CA PRO A 39 2.82 -2.93 -1.97
C PRO A 39 3.32 -1.77 -2.84
N MET A 40 3.88 -2.02 -4.01
CA MET A 40 4.33 -0.96 -4.93
C MET A 40 3.18 -0.34 -5.74
N GLN A 41 1.97 -0.88 -5.65
CA GLN A 41 0.81 -0.39 -6.39
C GLN A 41 0.09 0.73 -5.61
N ALA A 42 0.60 1.97 -5.68
CA ALA A 42 0.12 3.13 -4.93
C ALA A 42 -1.40 3.39 -5.03
N MET A 43 -2.04 3.12 -6.18
CA MET A 43 -3.49 3.27 -6.31
C MET A 43 -4.26 2.20 -5.52
N ASN A 44 -3.74 0.96 -5.47
CA ASN A 44 -4.33 -0.08 -4.64
C ASN A 44 -4.13 0.23 -3.16
N ALA A 45 -2.95 0.75 -2.78
CA ALA A 45 -2.68 1.20 -1.42
C ALA A 45 -3.67 2.30 -0.99
N HIS A 46 -3.86 3.33 -1.82
CA HIS A 46 -4.83 4.38 -1.53
C HIS A 46 -6.25 3.86 -1.34
N LEU A 47 -6.71 2.93 -2.19
CA LEU A 47 -8.01 2.28 -1.99
C LEU A 47 -8.03 1.51 -0.66
N ASN A 48 -7.05 0.66 -0.41
CA ASN A 48 -7.03 -0.24 0.74
C ASN A 48 -6.95 0.54 2.07
N PHE A 49 -6.02 1.48 2.21
CA PHE A 49 -5.83 2.19 3.48
C PHE A 49 -6.76 3.39 3.60
N ALA A 50 -6.67 4.35 2.68
CA ALA A 50 -7.36 5.62 2.83
C ALA A 50 -8.89 5.51 2.67
N LYS A 51 -9.38 4.54 1.88
CA LYS A 51 -10.82 4.34 1.65
C LYS A 51 -11.41 3.19 2.46
N LEU A 52 -10.71 2.06 2.58
CA LEU A 52 -11.25 0.88 3.26
C LEU A 52 -10.78 0.77 4.72
N GLY A 53 -9.64 1.36 5.10
CA GLY A 53 -9.09 1.27 6.44
C GLY A 53 -8.49 -0.09 6.78
N VAL A 54 -7.88 -0.76 5.78
CA VAL A 54 -7.13 -2.00 6.06
C VAL A 54 -5.93 -1.73 6.96
N VAL A 55 -5.45 -2.78 7.61
CA VAL A 55 -4.16 -2.82 8.29
C VAL A 55 -3.32 -3.92 7.64
N VAL A 56 -2.00 -3.76 7.64
CA VAL A 56 -1.07 -4.79 7.18
C VAL A 56 0.05 -4.92 8.20
N GLY A 57 0.32 -6.15 8.63
CA GLY A 57 1.50 -6.49 9.43
C GLY A 57 2.29 -7.67 8.87
N GLU A 58 1.98 -8.11 7.65
CA GLU A 58 2.57 -9.30 7.04
C GLU A 58 3.04 -9.01 5.62
N TYR A 59 4.26 -9.47 5.33
CA TYR A 59 4.93 -9.34 4.05
C TYR A 59 5.31 -10.71 3.53
N GLU A 60 4.84 -11.02 2.33
CA GLU A 60 5.09 -12.29 1.67
C GLU A 60 6.01 -12.08 0.48
N GLU A 61 7.19 -12.70 0.53
CA GLU A 61 8.22 -12.56 -0.50
C GLU A 61 7.92 -13.46 -1.70
N ASN A 62 7.93 -12.88 -2.89
CA ASN A 62 7.86 -13.57 -4.17
C ASN A 62 6.82 -14.72 -4.25
N VAL A 63 5.58 -14.44 -3.83
CA VAL A 63 4.50 -15.44 -3.65
C VAL A 63 4.25 -16.33 -4.87
N TYR A 64 4.49 -15.82 -6.08
CA TYR A 64 4.28 -16.57 -7.32
C TYR A 64 5.56 -17.22 -7.88
N GLY A 65 6.67 -17.14 -7.16
CA GLY A 65 7.95 -17.77 -7.54
C GLY A 65 8.55 -17.20 -8.82
N GLU A 66 9.36 -18.01 -9.50
CA GLU A 66 9.87 -17.69 -10.83
C GLU A 66 8.72 -17.68 -11.84
N SER A 67 8.25 -16.48 -12.16
CA SER A 67 7.17 -16.27 -13.10
C SER A 67 7.73 -15.88 -14.46
N THR A 68 7.44 -16.69 -15.49
CA THR A 68 7.64 -16.32 -16.91
C THR A 68 6.58 -15.32 -17.41
N SER A 69 5.68 -14.87 -16.55
CA SER A 69 4.60 -13.95 -16.90
C SER A 69 5.15 -12.59 -17.35
N PRO A 70 4.73 -12.08 -18.52
CA PRO A 70 5.09 -10.74 -18.99
C PRO A 70 4.66 -9.62 -18.04
N LEU A 71 3.74 -9.90 -17.10
CA LEU A 71 3.22 -8.93 -16.14
C LEU A 71 4.23 -8.54 -15.07
N HIS A 72 5.14 -9.44 -14.70
CA HIS A 72 6.12 -9.20 -13.64
C HIS A 72 7.52 -8.89 -14.18
N LYS A 73 7.81 -9.26 -15.45
CA LYS A 73 9.08 -8.95 -16.15
C LYS A 73 10.33 -9.30 -15.33
N GLY A 74 10.29 -10.42 -14.61
CA GLY A 74 11.38 -10.88 -13.73
C GLY A 74 11.45 -10.18 -12.36
N ASN A 75 10.58 -9.21 -12.07
CA ASN A 75 10.49 -8.59 -10.76
C ASN A 75 9.80 -9.55 -9.77
N PRO A 76 10.33 -9.69 -8.53
CA PRO A 76 9.69 -10.50 -7.50
C PRO A 76 8.25 -10.11 -7.22
N THR A 77 7.43 -11.11 -6.93
CA THR A 77 5.99 -10.98 -6.76
C THR A 77 5.56 -10.76 -5.31
N ASP A 78 6.23 -9.83 -4.64
CA ASP A 78 6.03 -9.60 -3.21
C ASP A 78 4.64 -9.04 -2.91
N ARG A 79 4.07 -9.43 -1.78
CA ARG A 79 2.71 -9.11 -1.38
C ARG A 79 2.63 -8.63 0.05
N PHE A 80 1.78 -7.65 0.28
CA PHE A 80 1.17 -7.43 1.58
C PHE A 80 -0.05 -8.32 1.73
N VAL A 81 -0.26 -8.87 2.92
CA VAL A 81 -1.54 -9.47 3.33
C VAL A 81 -2.39 -8.38 3.98
N ALA A 82 -3.39 -7.89 3.27
CA ALA A 82 -4.28 -6.84 3.74
C ALA A 82 -5.39 -7.39 4.62
N GLU A 83 -5.41 -6.99 5.88
CA GLU A 83 -6.44 -7.35 6.84
C GLU A 83 -7.52 -6.25 6.89
N TRP A 84 -8.74 -6.59 6.47
CA TRP A 84 -9.88 -5.67 6.55
C TRP A 84 -10.87 -6.10 7.63
N TRP A 85 -10.67 -5.56 8.82
CA TRP A 85 -11.51 -5.81 10.00
C TRP A 85 -12.82 -5.02 9.94
N ILE A 86 -13.80 -5.53 9.19
CA ILE A 86 -14.97 -4.79 8.70
C ILE A 86 -15.95 -4.28 9.76
N ARG A 87 -15.87 -4.76 11.01
CA ARG A 87 -16.66 -4.24 12.16
C ARG A 87 -15.91 -3.24 13.05
N LYS A 88 -14.60 -3.03 12.84
CA LYS A 88 -13.84 -2.13 13.70
C LYS A 88 -14.28 -0.69 13.45
N ARG A 89 -14.34 0.11 14.51
CA ARG A 89 -14.79 1.51 14.47
C ARG A 89 -14.01 2.36 13.47
N HIS A 90 -12.71 2.12 13.26
CA HIS A 90 -11.93 2.90 12.30
C HIS A 90 -12.35 2.62 10.84
N VAL A 91 -12.69 1.37 10.51
CA VAL A 91 -13.25 1.02 9.20
C VAL A 91 -14.62 1.66 9.01
N GLU A 92 -15.50 1.59 10.00
CA GLU A 92 -16.82 2.23 9.92
C GLU A 92 -16.71 3.74 9.68
N ARG A 93 -15.77 4.41 10.36
CA ARG A 93 -15.46 5.84 10.12
C ARG A 93 -14.98 6.10 8.68
N ARG A 94 -14.12 5.24 8.12
CA ARG A 94 -13.62 5.39 6.74
C ARG A 94 -14.72 5.23 5.69
N LEU A 95 -15.72 4.40 5.99
CA LEU A 95 -16.84 4.10 5.09
C LEU A 95 -18.06 5.03 5.26
N ALA A 96 -18.07 5.88 6.31
CA ALA A 96 -19.20 6.74 6.62
C ALA A 96 -19.43 7.82 5.54
N PRO A 97 -20.68 8.29 5.30
CA PRO A 97 -20.99 9.27 4.25
C PRO A 97 -20.48 10.71 4.48
N ALA A 98 -19.72 10.97 5.55
CA ALA A 98 -19.00 12.24 5.69
C ALA A 98 -17.72 12.15 4.85
N GLY A 99 -17.40 13.20 4.08
CA GLY A 99 -16.28 13.26 3.15
C GLY A 99 -14.95 12.73 3.73
N PRO A 100 -13.98 12.36 2.88
CA PRO A 100 -12.81 11.59 3.29
C PRO A 100 -12.22 12.20 4.56
N LEU A 101 -12.36 11.47 5.68
CA LEU A 101 -11.66 11.83 6.91
C LEU A 101 -10.20 11.92 6.52
N THR A 102 -9.69 13.14 6.44
CA THR A 102 -8.30 13.42 6.13
C THR A 102 -7.50 13.17 7.42
N PHE A 103 -7.56 11.94 7.92
CA PHE A 103 -6.41 11.41 8.63
C PHE A 103 -5.32 11.35 7.57
N GLY A 104 -4.34 12.25 7.60
CA GLY A 104 -3.38 12.32 6.50
C GLY A 104 -2.39 13.48 6.45
N THR A 105 -2.47 14.49 7.33
CA THR A 105 -1.42 15.53 7.39
C THR A 105 -0.76 15.57 8.77
N VAL A 106 -1.53 15.59 9.85
CA VAL A 106 -0.99 15.76 11.21
C VAL A 106 -0.20 14.53 11.68
N GLU A 107 -0.72 13.32 11.51
CA GLU A 107 -0.01 12.10 11.96
C GLU A 107 1.20 11.74 11.10
N LEU A 108 1.18 12.12 9.81
CA LEU A 108 2.33 12.01 8.91
C LEU A 108 3.39 13.08 9.21
N ALA A 109 3.00 14.28 9.63
CA ALA A 109 3.95 15.33 10.01
C ALA A 109 4.84 14.92 11.20
N ASP A 110 4.32 14.06 12.09
CA ASP A 110 5.07 13.51 13.23
C ASP A 110 5.84 12.21 12.89
N ALA A 111 5.70 11.68 11.68
CA ALA A 111 6.33 10.42 11.29
C ALA A 111 7.77 10.64 10.80
N ARG A 112 8.69 9.76 11.22
CA ARG A 112 10.06 9.76 10.68
C ARG A 112 10.09 8.98 9.37
N HIS A 113 10.57 9.61 8.31
CA HIS A 113 10.75 8.94 7.02
C HIS A 113 11.88 7.93 7.11
N VAL A 114 11.58 6.68 6.77
CA VAL A 114 12.54 5.56 6.70
C VAL A 114 13.44 5.69 5.48
N ASN A 115 12.88 6.19 4.38
CA ASN A 115 13.60 6.44 3.15
C ASN A 115 13.30 7.85 2.66
N SER A 116 14.29 8.45 2.01
CA SER A 116 14.12 9.67 1.23
C SER A 116 13.91 9.30 -0.24
N VAL A 117 13.38 10.24 -1.02
CA VAL A 117 13.19 10.04 -2.46
C VAL A 117 13.83 11.16 -3.24
N ALA A 118 14.47 10.80 -4.34
CA ALA A 118 15.09 11.74 -5.28
C ALA A 118 14.51 11.56 -6.68
N ALA A 119 14.45 12.66 -7.43
CA ALA A 119 14.10 12.62 -8.85
C ALA A 119 15.30 12.08 -9.64
N ALA A 120 15.04 11.14 -10.55
CA ALA A 120 16.03 10.52 -11.40
C ALA A 120 15.44 10.34 -12.81
N GLY A 121 15.52 11.39 -13.63
CA GLY A 121 14.82 11.44 -14.92
C GLY A 121 13.30 11.46 -14.73
N ASP A 122 12.59 10.59 -15.44
CA ASP A 122 11.11 10.45 -15.35
C ASP A 122 10.63 9.73 -14.06
N TRP A 123 11.56 9.21 -13.26
CA TRP A 123 11.26 8.32 -12.13
C TRP A 123 11.69 8.92 -10.80
N LEU A 124 11.10 8.39 -9.73
CA LEU A 124 11.64 8.54 -8.38
C LEU A 124 12.55 7.35 -8.06
N GLU A 125 13.57 7.60 -7.26
CA GLU A 125 14.43 6.59 -6.65
C GLU A 125 14.40 6.72 -5.14
N SER A 126 14.51 5.58 -4.45
CA SER A 126 14.67 5.54 -3.01
C SER A 126 16.13 5.80 -2.68
N VAL A 127 16.39 6.78 -1.84
CA VAL A 127 17.73 7.15 -1.35
C VAL A 127 17.71 7.19 0.17
N ASP A 128 18.88 7.04 0.79
CA ASP A 128 19.09 7.19 2.24
C ASP A 128 18.11 6.40 3.11
N VAL A 129 18.14 5.06 2.99
CA VAL A 129 17.30 4.17 3.80
C VAL A 129 17.90 3.99 5.19
N ASP A 130 17.17 4.40 6.23
CA ASP A 130 17.53 4.20 7.64
C ASP A 130 16.64 3.14 8.30
N LEU A 131 17.19 1.92 8.42
CA LEU A 131 16.54 0.79 9.10
C LEU A 131 16.80 0.79 10.62
N SER A 132 17.48 1.79 11.17
CA SER A 132 17.77 1.89 12.61
C SER A 132 16.72 2.68 13.39
N LEU A 133 15.76 3.31 12.71
CA LEU A 133 14.75 4.13 13.36
C LEU A 133 13.89 3.32 14.34
N ASP A 134 13.53 3.95 15.46
CA ASP A 134 12.68 3.37 16.52
C ASP A 134 11.52 4.32 16.92
N ALA A 135 11.18 5.26 16.03
CA ALA A 135 10.10 6.21 16.29
C ALA A 135 8.74 5.52 16.31
N ARG A 136 7.81 6.00 17.14
CA ARG A 136 6.43 5.46 17.24
C ARG A 136 5.69 5.43 15.90
N ARG A 137 5.94 6.42 15.04
CA ARG A 137 5.37 6.55 13.70
C ARG A 137 6.50 6.66 12.68
N LEU A 138 6.40 5.86 11.63
CA LEU A 138 7.33 5.82 10.52
C LEU A 138 6.59 6.05 9.21
N ALA A 139 7.24 6.75 8.27
CA ALA A 139 6.74 6.98 6.94
C ALA A 139 7.63 6.25 5.93
N VAL A 140 7.01 5.56 4.97
CA VAL A 140 7.72 4.87 3.88
C VAL A 140 7.20 5.37 2.55
N ASP A 141 8.06 6.02 1.79
CA ASP A 141 7.73 6.57 0.48
C ASP A 141 7.89 5.51 -0.62
N ILE A 142 6.96 5.51 -1.57
CA ILE A 142 6.97 4.69 -2.79
C ILE A 142 6.64 5.53 -4.03
N PRO A 143 7.13 5.14 -5.22
CA PRO A 143 6.82 5.83 -6.46
C PRO A 143 5.39 5.50 -6.92
N MET A 144 4.74 6.48 -7.56
CA MET A 144 3.60 6.21 -8.43
C MET A 144 4.06 5.71 -9.80
N GLY A 145 3.26 4.87 -10.43
CA GLY A 145 3.54 4.37 -11.79
C GLY A 145 4.48 3.17 -11.83
N PHE A 146 4.57 2.38 -10.76
CA PHE A 146 5.42 1.19 -10.69
C PHE A 146 5.17 0.19 -11.84
N THR A 147 3.92 0.01 -12.28
CA THR A 147 3.59 -0.84 -13.45
C THR A 147 4.26 -0.36 -14.74
N GLU A 148 4.31 0.96 -14.94
CA GLU A 148 5.00 1.55 -16.08
C GLU A 148 6.53 1.40 -15.93
N MET A 149 7.04 1.57 -14.72
CA MET A 149 8.45 1.38 -14.38
C MET A 149 8.91 -0.06 -14.65
N LEU A 150 8.12 -1.08 -14.31
CA LEU A 150 8.40 -2.47 -14.67
C LEU A 150 8.64 -2.63 -16.17
N ALA A 151 7.95 -1.84 -17.00
CA ALA A 151 8.06 -1.93 -18.45
C ALA A 151 9.19 -1.10 -19.06
N ARG A 152 9.42 0.11 -18.54
CA ARG A 152 10.33 1.11 -19.14
C ARG A 152 11.67 1.22 -18.41
N ALA A 153 11.76 0.75 -17.17
CA ALA A 153 12.95 0.82 -16.32
C ALA A 153 13.02 -0.36 -15.32
N PRO A 154 13.14 -1.61 -15.81
CA PRO A 154 13.04 -2.82 -14.98
C PRO A 154 14.07 -2.88 -13.86
N ASP A 155 15.30 -2.43 -14.08
CA ASP A 155 16.35 -2.41 -13.04
C ASP A 155 15.98 -1.48 -11.88
N ARG A 156 15.33 -0.35 -12.17
CA ARG A 156 14.83 0.58 -11.14
C ARG A 156 13.64 -0.01 -10.39
N ALA A 157 12.75 -0.69 -11.11
CA ALA A 157 11.64 -1.40 -10.48
C ALA A 157 12.15 -2.52 -9.54
N LEU A 158 13.23 -3.20 -9.91
CA LEU A 158 13.89 -4.19 -9.06
C LEU A 158 14.53 -3.52 -7.83
N ALA A 159 15.27 -2.43 -8.01
CA ALA A 159 15.86 -1.69 -6.90
C ALA A 159 14.80 -1.24 -5.87
N TRP A 160 13.67 -0.71 -6.34
CA TRP A 160 12.53 -0.37 -5.49
C TRP A 160 11.93 -1.57 -4.77
N ARG A 161 11.77 -2.71 -5.46
CA ARG A 161 11.26 -3.95 -4.88
C ARG A 161 12.14 -4.43 -3.73
N ILE A 162 13.45 -4.50 -3.95
CA ILE A 162 14.40 -4.97 -2.94
C ILE A 162 14.47 -3.99 -1.76
N CYS A 163 14.50 -2.68 -2.05
CA CYS A 163 14.48 -1.64 -1.01
C CYS A 163 13.24 -1.76 -0.12
N THR A 164 12.04 -1.80 -0.72
CA THR A 164 10.79 -1.85 0.05
C THR A 164 10.61 -3.18 0.77
N ARG A 165 11.06 -4.30 0.20
CA ARG A 165 11.15 -5.58 0.92
C ARG A 165 11.94 -5.44 2.20
N ALA A 166 13.17 -4.93 2.13
CA ALA A 166 14.02 -4.75 3.31
C ALA A 166 13.36 -3.85 4.35
N ILE A 167 12.74 -2.74 3.94
CA ILE A 167 12.01 -1.84 4.84
C ILE A 167 10.84 -2.54 5.53
N PHE A 168 9.92 -3.12 4.77
CA PHE A 168 8.68 -3.65 5.33
C PHE A 168 8.92 -4.90 6.19
N THR A 169 9.75 -5.83 5.73
CA THR A 169 10.12 -7.02 6.54
C THR A 169 10.75 -6.60 7.87
N THR A 170 11.75 -5.71 7.84
CA THR A 170 12.42 -5.21 9.06
C THR A 170 11.43 -4.62 10.06
N TYR A 171 10.54 -3.73 9.62
CA TYR A 171 9.64 -3.05 10.55
C TYR A 171 8.45 -3.91 10.97
N PHE A 172 7.95 -4.81 10.12
CA PHE A 172 6.91 -5.77 10.51
C PHE A 172 7.43 -6.78 11.54
N ASP A 173 8.67 -7.26 11.41
CA ASP A 173 9.34 -8.11 12.42
C ASP A 173 9.52 -7.37 13.77
N ARG A 174 9.66 -6.04 13.73
CA ARG A 174 9.70 -5.18 14.91
C ARG A 174 8.31 -4.81 15.47
N GLY A 175 7.25 -5.40 14.94
CA GLY A 175 5.87 -5.21 15.40
C GLY A 175 5.19 -3.95 14.87
N TYR A 176 5.77 -3.25 13.88
CA TYR A 176 5.05 -2.18 13.19
C TYR A 176 3.97 -2.75 12.27
N ARG A 177 2.93 -1.97 12.03
CA ARG A 177 1.89 -2.25 11.05
C ARG A 177 1.70 -1.04 10.15
N ALA A 178 1.51 -1.26 8.86
CA ALA A 178 1.01 -0.22 7.98
C ALA A 178 -0.48 0.00 8.28
N VAL A 179 -0.87 1.25 8.54
CA VAL A 179 -2.23 1.60 9.01
C VAL A 179 -2.88 2.72 8.19
N ASP A 180 -2.10 3.46 7.41
CA ASP A 180 -2.62 4.50 6.52
C ASP A 180 -1.75 4.68 5.27
N PHE A 181 -2.28 5.42 4.29
CA PHE A 181 -1.57 5.75 3.06
C PHE A 181 -1.98 7.13 2.51
N LEU A 182 -0.98 7.99 2.30
CA LEU A 182 -1.16 9.28 1.65
C LEU A 182 -0.77 9.18 0.17
N LEU A 183 -1.54 9.87 -0.68
CA LEU A 183 -1.26 9.95 -2.11
C LEU A 183 -0.97 11.40 -2.52
N ASP A 184 0.23 11.63 -3.05
CA ASP A 184 0.71 12.89 -3.59
C ASP A 184 0.83 12.77 -5.12
N ARG A 185 -0.23 13.16 -5.83
CA ARG A 185 -0.28 13.06 -7.31
C ARG A 185 0.70 14.02 -7.99
N PRO A 186 0.82 15.30 -7.60
CA PRO A 186 1.81 16.21 -8.17
C PRO A 186 3.24 15.69 -7.98
N GLY A 187 3.57 15.19 -6.78
CA GLY A 187 4.88 14.60 -6.48
C GLY A 187 5.10 13.19 -7.04
N ARG A 188 4.09 12.60 -7.70
CA ARG A 188 4.10 11.19 -8.17
C ARG A 188 4.55 10.21 -7.09
N ARG A 189 4.09 10.43 -5.86
CA ARG A 189 4.54 9.71 -4.66
C ARG A 189 3.35 9.20 -3.85
N GLY A 190 3.54 8.05 -3.22
CA GLY A 190 2.67 7.57 -2.15
C GLY A 190 3.47 7.31 -0.88
N THR A 191 2.85 7.49 0.28
CA THR A 191 3.52 7.35 1.57
C THR A 191 2.70 6.45 2.47
N TYR A 192 3.26 5.31 2.88
CA TYR A 192 2.70 4.45 3.91
C TYR A 192 3.00 5.02 5.29
N LEU A 193 2.01 4.98 6.18
CA LEU A 193 2.19 5.23 7.61
C LEU A 193 2.29 3.89 8.34
N LEU A 194 3.42 3.68 9.02
CA LEU A 194 3.66 2.54 9.91
C LEU A 194 3.58 3.00 11.36
N THR A 195 2.92 2.21 12.20
CA THR A 195 2.83 2.46 13.64
C THR A 195 3.15 1.21 14.44
N ARG A 196 3.74 1.39 15.61
CA ARG A 196 3.92 0.35 16.63
C ARG A 196 3.17 0.80 17.89
N ASN A 197 2.41 -0.12 18.48
CA ASN A 197 1.67 0.12 19.73
C ASN A 197 2.61 0.14 20.93
#